data_AF-A0A9W5AWE4-F1
#
_entry.id   AF-A0A9W5AWE4-F1
#
_cell.length_a   1.000
_cell.length_b   1.000
_cell.length_c   1.000
_cell.angle_alpha   90.00
_cell.angle_beta   90.00
_cell.angle_gamma   90.00
#
_symmetry.space_group_name_H-M   'P 1'
#
loop_
_entity.id
_entity.type
_entity.pdbx_description
1 polymer ?
#
loop_
_entity_poly.entity_id
_entity_poly.type
_entity_poly.pdbx_seq_one_letter_code
_entity_poly.pdbx_strand_id
1 'polypeptide(L)'
;MHKFDKFNKYDLRWTMSLFGTAVGAGILFLPIKAGVGGIWPVFVMAILAFPMAFLSHRALARFCNASAKEQSDITDVCEEYFGFKWGYVITFFVLFCIFSSLYNVWCRYDKYCYKFYDLSAWI
;
A
#
# COMPACT_ATOMS: atom_id res chain seq x y z
N MET A 1 -5.10 25.59 -20.30
CA MET A 1 -3.77 25.98 -19.80
C MET A 1 -3.75 25.72 -18.29
N HIS A 2 -3.24 24.56 -17.85
CA HIS A 2 -3.21 24.21 -16.42
C HIS A 2 -2.21 25.10 -15.69
N LYS A 3 -2.69 25.83 -14.68
CA LYS A 3 -1.87 26.65 -13.78
C LYS A 3 -1.12 25.68 -12.87
N PHE A 4 0.20 25.62 -12.96
CA PHE A 4 1.00 24.84 -12.00
C PHE A 4 0.99 25.59 -10.67
N ASP A 5 0.07 25.21 -9.78
CA ASP A 5 0.04 25.77 -8.42
C ASP A 5 1.36 25.49 -7.70
N LYS A 6 1.83 26.48 -6.94
CA LYS A 6 3.04 26.35 -6.11
C LYS A 6 2.80 25.27 -5.05
N PHE A 7 3.77 24.36 -4.93
CA PHE A 7 3.79 23.29 -3.93
C PHE A 7 3.40 23.84 -2.54
N ASN A 8 2.25 23.41 -2.02
CA ASN A 8 1.69 23.95 -0.79
C ASN A 8 2.19 23.14 0.43
N LYS A 9 2.21 23.75 1.61
CA LYS A 9 2.53 23.06 2.88
C LYS A 9 1.54 21.91 3.15
N TYR A 10 0.32 22.04 2.64
CA TYR A 10 -0.70 21.00 2.68
C TYR A 10 -0.28 19.77 1.85
N ASP A 11 0.15 19.97 0.61
CA ASP A 11 0.60 18.88 -0.28
C ASP A 11 1.79 18.13 0.30
N LEU A 12 2.73 18.86 0.92
CA LEU A 12 3.87 18.26 1.61
C LEU A 12 3.42 17.40 2.80
N ARG A 13 2.47 17.87 3.62
CA ARG A 13 1.99 17.13 4.79
C ARG A 13 1.31 15.83 4.39
N TRP A 14 0.47 15.86 3.34
CA TRP A 14 -0.18 14.66 2.82
C TRP A 14 0.80 13.69 2.17
N THR A 15 1.76 14.19 1.40
CA THR A 15 2.82 13.36 0.80
C THR A 15 3.68 12.69 1.87
N MET A 16 4.00 13.39 2.96
CA MET A 16 4.81 12.84 4.05
C MET A 16 4.07 11.74 4.83
N SER A 17 2.74 11.86 5.00
CA SER A 17 1.90 10.80 5.58
C SER A 17 1.82 9.56 4.68
N LEU A 18 1.62 9.74 3.36
CA LEU A 18 1.63 8.65 2.38
C LEU A 18 2.99 7.98 2.27
N PHE A 19 4.07 8.75 2.40
CA PHE A 19 5.43 8.20 2.44
C PHE A 19 5.64 7.33 3.69
N GLY A 20 5.14 7.73 4.85
CA GLY A 20 5.25 6.96 6.09
C GLY A 20 4.62 5.56 6.00
N THR A 21 3.47 5.41 5.34
CA THR A 21 2.82 4.10 5.13
C THR A 21 3.52 3.26 4.08
N ALA A 22 4.02 3.89 3.01
CA ALA A 22 4.77 3.21 1.95
C ALA A 22 6.14 2.69 2.43
N VAL A 23 6.83 3.44 3.28
CA VAL A 23 8.11 3.03 3.88
C VAL A 23 7.90 1.84 4.83
N GLY A 24 6.92 1.94 5.73
CA GLY A 24 6.30 0.85 6.50
C GLY A 24 7.17 -0.37 6.87
N ALA A 25 6.52 -1.54 6.92
CA ALA A 25 7.18 -2.83 7.16
C ALA A 25 8.13 -3.22 6.00
N GLY A 26 7.84 -2.76 4.78
CA GLY A 26 8.54 -3.17 3.57
C GLY A 26 10.03 -2.84 3.57
N ILE A 27 10.40 -1.59 3.91
CA ILE A 27 11.81 -1.19 3.94
C ILE A 27 12.57 -1.82 5.12
N LEU A 28 11.88 -2.16 6.22
CA LEU A 28 12.49 -2.78 7.40
C LEU A 28 12.79 -4.27 7.16
N PHE A 29 11.93 -4.96 6.42
CA PHE A 29 12.12 -6.38 6.10
C PHE A 29 13.00 -6.61 4.86
N LEU A 30 13.22 -5.60 4.02
CA LEU A 30 14.13 -5.66 2.87
C LEU A 30 15.60 -5.91 3.25
N PRO A 31 16.26 -5.17 4.17
CA PRO A 31 17.65 -5.38 4.55
C PRO A 31 17.88 -6.72 5.26
N ILE A 32 16.89 -7.20 6.03
CA ILE A 32 16.95 -8.50 6.70
C ILE A 32 16.97 -9.63 5.67
N LYS A 33 16.13 -9.55 4.62
CA LYS A 33 16.12 -10.53 3.53
C LYS A 33 17.28 -10.36 2.55
N ALA A 34 17.74 -9.12 2.34
CA ALA A 34 18.91 -8.80 1.52
C ALA A 34 20.21 -9.35 2.12
N GLY A 35 20.36 -9.34 3.45
CA GLY A 35 21.51 -9.92 4.13
C GLY A 35 21.65 -11.43 3.93
N VAL A 36 20.53 -12.14 3.70
CA VAL A 36 20.50 -13.59 3.44
C VAL A 36 20.65 -13.92 1.95
N GLY A 37 20.18 -13.04 1.05
CA GLY A 37 20.21 -13.24 -0.41
C GLY A 37 21.32 -12.51 -1.18
N GLY A 38 22.08 -11.63 -0.53
CA GLY A 38 23.05 -10.74 -1.16
C GLY A 38 22.44 -9.47 -1.78
N ILE A 39 23.28 -8.46 -2.06
CA ILE A 39 22.85 -7.15 -2.60
C ILE A 39 22.35 -7.23 -4.05
N TRP A 40 22.86 -8.20 -4.82
CA TRP A 40 22.59 -8.33 -6.26
C TRP A 40 21.12 -8.64 -6.61
N PRO A 41 20.44 -9.63 -6.00
CA PRO A 41 19.03 -9.88 -6.29
C PRO A 41 18.11 -8.71 -5.89
N VAL A 42 18.46 -7.94 -4.86
CA VAL A 42 17.70 -6.75 -4.47
C VAL A 42 17.75 -5.68 -5.54
N PHE A 43 18.93 -5.47 -6.14
CA PHE A 43 19.11 -4.50 -7.21
C PHE A 43 18.31 -4.87 -8.47
N VAL A 44 18.34 -6.14 -8.86
CA VAL A 44 17.57 -6.65 -10.01
C VAL A 44 16.06 -6.53 -9.76
N MET A 45 15.60 -6.90 -8.57
CA MET A 45 14.19 -6.75 -8.19
C MET A 45 13.75 -5.30 -8.14
N ALA A 46 14.60 -4.38 -7.67
CA ALA A 46 14.30 -2.94 -7.65
C ALA A 46 14.14 -2.37 -9.06
N ILE A 47 15.03 -2.75 -9.99
CA ILE A 47 14.96 -2.32 -11.40
C ILE A 47 13.69 -2.85 -12.07
N LEU A 48 13.25 -4.08 -11.77
CA LEU A 48 12.03 -4.66 -12.33
C LEU A 48 10.75 -4.13 -11.66
N ALA A 49 10.78 -3.88 -10.35
CA ALA A 49 9.64 -3.36 -9.60
C ALA A 49 9.37 -1.88 -9.94
N PHE A 50 10.41 -1.11 -10.26
CA PHE A 50 10.29 0.31 -10.61
C PHE A 50 9.33 0.59 -11.78
N PRO A 51 9.47 -0.01 -12.97
CA PRO A 51 8.54 0.20 -14.08
C PRO A 51 7.14 -0.33 -13.77
N MET A 52 7.01 -1.43 -13.03
CA MET A 52 5.72 -1.99 -12.62
C MET A 52 4.95 -1.02 -11.71
N ALA A 53 5.61 -0.46 -10.70
CA ALA A 53 5.01 0.52 -9.78
C ALA A 53 4.71 1.84 -10.48
N PHE A 54 5.62 2.35 -11.31
CA PHE A 54 5.45 3.63 -12.00
C PHE A 54 4.22 3.63 -12.95
N LEU A 55 4.06 2.56 -13.73
CA LEU A 55 2.93 2.44 -14.67
C LEU A 55 1.60 2.32 -13.92
N SER A 56 1.57 1.52 -12.86
CA SER A 56 0.36 1.34 -12.02
C SER A 56 -0.06 2.64 -11.37
N HIS A 57 0.90 3.41 -10.83
CA HIS A 57 0.63 4.69 -10.19
C HIS A 57 0.14 5.75 -11.19
N ARG A 58 0.67 5.73 -12.42
CA ARG A 58 0.22 6.62 -13.50
C ARG A 58 -1.19 6.27 -13.98
N ALA A 59 -1.54 4.99 -14.06
CA ALA A 59 -2.88 4.55 -14.41
C ALA A 59 -3.89 4.96 -13.34
N LEU A 60 -3.56 4.78 -12.06
CA LEU A 60 -4.41 5.19 -10.93
C LEU A 60 -4.62 6.71 -10.90
N ALA A 61 -3.57 7.51 -11.09
CA ALA A 61 -3.69 8.96 -11.10
C ALA A 61 -4.61 9.46 -12.23
N ARG A 62 -4.56 8.81 -13.41
CA ARG A 62 -5.48 9.11 -14.51
C ARG A 62 -6.91 8.68 -14.22
N PHE A 63 -7.08 7.55 -13.53
CA PHE A 63 -8.39 7.06 -13.12
C PHE A 63 -9.06 8.01 -12.11
N CYS A 64 -8.34 8.44 -11.06
CA CYS A 64 -8.87 9.40 -10.08
C CYS A 64 -9.22 10.76 -10.73
N ASN A 65 -8.42 11.23 -11.69
CA ASN A 65 -8.67 12.50 -12.37
C ASN A 65 -9.71 12.40 -13.50
N ALA A 66 -10.14 11.19 -13.87
CA ALA A 66 -11.18 10.99 -14.88
C ALA A 66 -12.59 10.93 -14.27
N SER A 67 -12.71 10.95 -12.94
CA SER A 67 -14.00 10.98 -12.25
C SER A 67 -14.70 12.32 -12.40
N ALA A 68 -15.99 12.30 -12.74
CA ALA A 68 -16.81 13.50 -12.93
C ALA A 68 -17.34 14.10 -11.62
N LYS A 69 -17.28 13.37 -10.49
CA LYS A 69 -17.70 13.82 -9.16
C LYS A 69 -16.50 14.01 -8.24
N GLU A 70 -16.35 15.25 -7.75
CA GLU A 70 -15.21 15.75 -6.94
C GLU A 70 -15.03 15.06 -5.57
N GLN A 71 -15.96 14.21 -5.13
CA GLN A 71 -15.93 13.51 -3.83
C GLN A 71 -16.32 12.02 -3.91
N SER A 72 -16.13 11.38 -5.07
CA SER A 72 -16.45 9.95 -5.24
C SER A 72 -15.31 9.05 -4.77
N ASP A 73 -15.62 8.06 -3.91
CA ASP A 73 -14.67 7.03 -3.51
C ASP A 73 -14.22 6.22 -4.74
N ILE A 74 -13.01 5.64 -4.70
CA ILE A 74 -12.45 4.82 -5.80
C ILE A 74 -13.45 3.77 -6.30
N THR A 75 -14.25 3.22 -5.37
CA THR A 75 -15.32 2.26 -5.62
C THR A 75 -16.47 2.82 -6.45
N ASP A 76 -16.88 4.06 -6.18
CA ASP A 76 -17.94 4.79 -6.89
C ASP A 76 -17.48 5.15 -8.31
N VAL A 77 -16.21 5.57 -8.45
CA VAL A 77 -15.58 5.83 -9.77
C VAL A 77 -15.46 4.55 -10.59
N CYS A 78 -15.16 3.42 -9.95
CA CYS A 78 -15.11 2.12 -10.62
C CYS A 78 -16.48 1.66 -11.10
N GLU A 79 -17.53 1.93 -10.33
CA GLU A 79 -18.91 1.64 -10.71
C GLU A 79 -19.37 2.51 -11.89
N GLU A 80 -19.00 3.80 -11.92
CA GLU A 80 -19.35 4.73 -13.01
C GLU A 80 -18.62 4.41 -14.32
N TYR A 81 -17.35 3.95 -14.28
CA TYR A 81 -16.56 3.62 -15.48
C TYR A 81 -16.69 2.18 -15.98
N PHE A 82 -16.78 1.19 -15.09
CA PHE A 82 -16.81 -0.23 -15.45
C PHE A 82 -18.19 -0.89 -15.22
N GLY A 83 -19.11 -0.25 -14.50
CA GLY A 83 -20.44 -0.78 -14.18
C GLY A 83 -20.50 -1.56 -12.86
N PHE A 84 -21.72 -1.74 -12.33
CA PHE A 84 -22.03 -2.32 -11.01
C PHE A 84 -21.31 -3.65 -10.69
N LYS A 85 -21.15 -4.53 -11.69
CA LYS A 85 -20.51 -5.86 -11.49
C LYS A 85 -19.02 -5.75 -11.18
N TRP A 86 -18.31 -4.78 -11.73
CA TRP A 86 -16.86 -4.63 -11.52
C TRP A 86 -16.55 -3.85 -10.25
N GLY A 87 -17.42 -2.91 -9.86
CA GLY A 87 -17.35 -2.24 -8.55
C GLY A 87 -17.35 -3.26 -7.40
N TYR A 88 -18.31 -4.20 -7.40
CA TYR A 88 -18.40 -5.24 -6.36
C TYR A 88 -17.15 -6.12 -6.25
N VAL A 89 -16.55 -6.51 -7.39
CA VAL A 89 -15.34 -7.35 -7.42
C VAL A 89 -14.14 -6.61 -6.83
N ILE A 90 -13.99 -5.31 -7.13
CA ILE A 90 -12.90 -4.49 -6.61
C ILE A 90 -13.05 -4.27 -5.10
N THR A 91 -14.27 -3.97 -4.62
CA THR A 91 -14.56 -3.85 -3.18
C THR A 91 -14.21 -5.13 -2.43
N PHE A 92 -14.61 -6.29 -2.98
CA PHE A 92 -14.30 -7.58 -2.40
C PHE A 92 -12.78 -7.82 -2.31
N PHE A 93 -12.04 -7.48 -3.37
CA PHE A 93 -10.58 -7.63 -3.39
C PHE A 93 -9.87 -6.71 -2.39
N VAL A 94 -10.33 -5.46 -2.25
CA VAL A 94 -9.77 -4.51 -1.26
C VAL A 94 -10.00 -5.02 0.16
N LEU A 95 -11.21 -5.52 0.46
CA LEU A 95 -11.52 -6.11 1.76
C LEU A 95 -10.67 -7.37 2.03
N PHE A 96 -10.52 -8.23 1.03
CA PHE A 96 -9.70 -9.44 1.13
C PHE A 96 -8.22 -9.12 1.41
N CYS A 97 -7.64 -8.11 0.74
CA CYS A 97 -6.27 -7.67 0.98
C CYS A 97 -6.07 -7.15 2.40
N ILE A 98 -7.02 -6.35 2.91
CA ILE A 98 -6.98 -5.82 4.28
C ILE A 98 -7.11 -6.97 5.30
N PHE A 99 -8.07 -7.88 5.10
CA PHE A 99 -8.28 -9.03 5.98
C PHE A 99 -7.06 -9.96 6.00
N SER A 100 -6.47 -10.25 4.84
CA SER A 100 -5.26 -11.07 4.73
C SER A 100 -4.06 -10.44 5.46
N SER A 101 -3.84 -9.14 5.32
CA SER A 101 -2.75 -8.44 6.02
C SER A 101 -2.98 -8.44 7.54
N LEU A 102 -4.20 -8.15 7.99
CA LEU A 102 -4.54 -8.17 9.42
C LEU A 102 -4.45 -9.57 10.01
N TYR A 103 -4.92 -10.60 9.32
CA TYR A 103 -4.83 -11.99 9.79
C TYR A 103 -3.37 -12.42 9.99
N ASN A 104 -2.48 -12.10 9.05
CA ASN A 104 -1.05 -12.41 9.18
C ASN A 104 -0.40 -11.68 10.37
N VAL A 105 -0.76 -10.41 10.59
CA VAL A 105 -0.30 -9.65 11.76
C VAL A 105 -0.89 -10.19 13.06
N TRP A 106 -2.17 -10.58 13.06
CA TRP A 106 -2.87 -11.12 14.21
C TRP A 106 -2.32 -12.49 14.63
N CYS A 107 -2.11 -13.42 13.68
CA CYS A 107 -1.42 -14.68 13.94
C CYS A 107 0.01 -14.47 14.44
N ARG A 108 0.69 -13.42 13.97
CA ARG A 108 2.02 -13.08 14.47
C ARG A 108 1.97 -12.52 15.89
N TYR A 109 0.99 -11.68 16.20
CA TYR A 109 0.75 -11.13 17.53
C TYR A 109 0.39 -12.22 18.53
N ASP A 110 -0.45 -13.18 18.14
CA ASP A 110 -0.84 -14.33 18.97
C ASP A 110 0.38 -15.18 19.33
N LYS A 111 1.24 -15.52 18.35
CA LYS A 111 2.52 -16.22 18.62
C LYS A 111 3.49 -15.41 19.50
N TYR A 112 3.50 -14.08 19.42
CA TYR A 112 4.31 -13.23 20.30
C TYR A 112 3.73 -13.16 21.73
N CYS A 113 2.40 -13.12 21.88
CA CYS A 113 1.73 -13.15 23.18
C CYS A 113 1.97 -14.46 23.92
N TYR A 114 1.88 -15.62 23.26
CA TYR A 114 2.24 -16.91 23.88
C TYR A 114 3.71 -16.97 24.33
N LYS A 115 4.63 -16.36 23.57
CA LYS A 115 6.05 -16.27 23.94
C LYS A 115 6.30 -15.30 25.10
N PHE A 116 5.49 -14.25 25.22
CA PHE A 116 5.60 -13.27 26.32
C PHE A 116 4.98 -13.80 27.62
N TYR A 117 3.88 -14.57 27.53
CA TYR A 117 3.24 -15.20 28.69
C TYR A 117 4.14 -16.27 29.34
N ASP A 118 4.89 -17.03 28.54
CA ASP A 118 5.89 -18.01 29.00
C ASP A 118 7.11 -17.30 29.64
N LEU A 119 7.47 -16.10 29.19
CA LEU A 119 8.57 -15.30 29.75
C LEU A 119 8.20 -14.60 31.07
N SER A 120 6.92 -14.21 31.24
CA SER A 120 6.39 -13.69 32.52
C SER A 120 6.08 -14.76 33.56
N ALA A 121 6.17 -16.05 33.20
CA ALA A 121 6.08 -17.16 34.14
C ALA A 121 7.44 -17.54 34.78
N TRP A 122 8.52 -16.86 34.36
CA TRP A 122 9.89 -17.01 34.86
C TRP A 122 10.45 -15.75 35.55
N ILE A 123 9.61 -14.74 35.80
CA ILE A 123 9.80 -13.63 36.74
C ILE A 123 8.76 -13.76 37.83
#